data_AF-A0A820M901-F1
#
_entry.id   AF-A0A820M901-F1
#
_cell.length_a   1.000
_cell.length_b   1.000
_cell.length_c   1.000
_cell.angle_alpha   90.00
_cell.angle_beta   90.00
_cell.angle_gamma   90.00
#
_symmetry.space_group_name_H-M   'P 1'
#
loop_
_entity.id
_entity.type
_entity.pdbx_description
1 polymer ?
#
loop_
_entity_poly.entity_id
_entity_poly.type
_entity_poly.pdbx_seq_one_letter_code
_entity_poly.pdbx_strand_id
1 'polypeptide(L)'
;MTEPHRFTSIMTCLTHIARQIVQQTSAYSQGQIYVLPLLMSALPGIDLNDLEKTSVTLEFLDTILMLITCIDCSSAVNIRNDLTEIEKEVCLSTSNFDDFIVEFLKRIFQMIDVLSTDMSDAVTKLVHAPGDALMIYKSMIMSVFRQCIHFIYKNSYETIAHAVEHLLKSLTHVYPIDYRLTVENIDELFVDFLPIRAWGQYVDFNKLQIQFHIPNEDEIDFACEFVNTFMYPELTSLSENGLKISNDERLRSLTIIQSIAIGCFRMIPRIESEQIQNLIPSVVPYESKYQIQLPIYSKELSKKKRSYSLLSDYLSVSEFKESLRMRLLIDIGKLLDLLIENNSDDVASMTTALKVITDHTDVSF
;
A
#
# COMPACT_ATOMS: atom_id res chain seq x y z
N MET A 1 -15.91 -1.67 35.58
CA MET A 1 -16.82 -0.53 35.34
C MET A 1 -18.23 -1.09 35.16
N THR A 2 -19.24 -0.52 35.81
CA THR A 2 -20.58 -1.13 35.98
C THR A 2 -21.54 -0.93 34.81
N GLU A 3 -21.22 -0.11 33.80
CA GLU A 3 -22.11 0.16 32.65
C GLU A 3 -21.32 0.28 31.33
N PRO A 4 -20.99 -0.85 30.67
CA PRO A 4 -20.18 -0.88 29.44
C PRO A 4 -20.77 -0.04 28.30
N HIS A 5 -22.11 -0.08 28.14
CA HIS A 5 -22.82 0.68 27.11
C HIS A 5 -22.59 2.20 27.20
N ARG A 6 -22.43 2.75 28.41
CA ARG A 6 -22.15 4.18 28.60
C ARG A 6 -20.76 4.54 28.11
N PHE A 7 -19.77 3.68 28.35
CA PHE A 7 -18.42 3.90 27.86
C PHE A 7 -18.43 4.00 26.34
N THR A 8 -19.03 3.02 25.66
CA THR A 8 -19.14 3.00 24.19
C THR A 8 -19.83 4.27 23.68
N SER A 9 -21.00 4.64 24.22
CA SER A 9 -21.70 5.85 23.80
C SER A 9 -20.90 7.14 24.03
N ILE A 10 -20.20 7.27 25.17
CA ILE A 10 -19.38 8.44 25.46
C ILE A 10 -18.21 8.54 24.49
N MET A 11 -17.49 7.43 24.26
CA MET A 11 -16.35 7.40 23.35
C MET A 11 -16.77 7.75 21.93
N THR A 12 -17.86 7.17 21.43
CA THR A 12 -18.42 7.54 20.12
C THR A 12 -18.76 9.02 20.05
N CYS A 13 -19.42 9.59 21.08
CA CYS A 13 -19.71 11.02 21.12
C CYS A 13 -18.43 11.87 21.09
N LEU A 14 -17.41 11.50 21.88
CA LEU A 14 -16.11 12.18 21.91
C LEU A 14 -15.41 12.15 20.56
N THR A 15 -15.47 11.03 19.83
CA THR A 15 -14.96 10.91 18.46
C THR A 15 -15.60 11.93 17.52
N HIS A 16 -16.93 12.08 17.57
CA HIS A 16 -17.65 13.01 16.70
C HIS A 16 -17.37 14.49 16.99
N ILE A 17 -16.96 14.83 18.23
CA ILE A 17 -16.63 16.20 18.64
C ILE A 17 -15.12 16.44 18.79
N ALA A 18 -14.28 15.48 18.38
CA ALA A 18 -12.84 15.48 18.60
C ALA A 18 -12.18 16.77 18.08
N ARG A 19 -12.57 17.25 16.90
CA ARG A 19 -12.03 18.49 16.31
C ARG A 19 -12.34 19.72 17.15
N GLN A 20 -13.55 19.81 17.70
CA GLN A 20 -13.97 20.93 18.55
C GLN A 20 -13.26 20.90 19.90
N ILE A 21 -12.83 19.72 20.37
CA ILE A 21 -12.00 19.59 21.58
C ILE A 21 -10.58 20.09 21.29
N VAL A 22 -9.97 19.68 20.17
CA VAL A 22 -8.56 19.98 19.88
C VAL A 22 -8.33 21.39 19.30
N GLN A 23 -9.33 22.03 18.70
CA GLN A 23 -9.18 23.33 18.07
C GLN A 23 -9.48 24.44 19.08
N GLN A 24 -8.54 25.37 19.26
CA GLN A 24 -8.80 26.57 20.06
C GLN A 24 -9.74 27.51 19.29
N THR A 25 -10.96 27.69 19.81
CA THR A 25 -11.94 28.62 19.24
C THR A 25 -12.29 29.71 20.25
N SER A 26 -12.77 30.85 19.78
CA SER A 26 -13.25 31.93 20.68
C SER A 26 -14.46 31.50 21.51
N ALA A 27 -15.25 30.53 21.03
CA ALA A 27 -16.41 29.99 21.74
C ALA A 27 -16.03 28.94 22.79
N TYR A 28 -14.95 28.18 22.55
CA TYR A 28 -14.46 27.15 23.46
C TYR A 28 -12.93 27.10 23.40
N SER A 29 -12.29 27.87 24.29
CA SER A 29 -10.84 28.01 24.34
C SER A 29 -10.14 26.95 25.20
N GLN A 30 -10.87 26.32 26.13
CA GLN A 30 -10.34 25.37 27.12
C GLN A 30 -10.21 23.93 26.62
N GLY A 31 -10.77 23.60 25.44
CA GLY A 31 -10.85 22.22 24.94
C GLY A 31 -9.51 21.49 24.92
N GLN A 32 -8.45 22.18 24.49
CA GLN A 32 -7.12 21.61 24.35
C GLN A 32 -6.54 21.07 25.67
N ILE A 33 -6.92 21.65 26.82
CA ILE A 33 -6.46 21.20 28.15
C ILE A 33 -6.88 19.73 28.40
N TYR A 34 -8.01 19.31 27.85
CA TYR A 34 -8.57 17.98 28.08
C TYR A 34 -8.02 16.92 27.13
N VAL A 35 -7.28 17.29 26.08
CA VAL A 35 -6.82 16.35 25.03
C VAL A 35 -5.97 15.24 25.63
N LEU A 36 -4.87 15.57 26.30
CA LEU A 36 -3.98 14.56 26.87
C LEU A 36 -4.62 13.78 28.04
N PRO A 37 -5.36 14.42 28.98
CA PRO A 37 -6.14 13.68 29.97
C PRO A 37 -7.12 12.67 29.37
N LEU A 38 -7.80 13.01 28.27
CA LEU A 38 -8.71 12.10 27.57
C LEU A 38 -7.95 10.96 26.89
N LEU A 39 -6.83 11.24 26.22
CA LEU A 39 -5.97 10.22 25.62
C LEU A 39 -5.51 9.19 26.67
N MET A 40 -4.98 9.66 27.80
CA MET A 40 -4.55 8.81 28.91
C MET A 40 -5.72 8.01 29.52
N SER A 41 -6.85 8.66 29.74
CA SER A 41 -8.04 8.02 30.35
C SER A 41 -8.72 7.01 29.44
N ALA A 42 -8.51 7.11 28.12
CA ALA A 42 -9.03 6.17 27.14
C ALA A 42 -8.23 4.87 27.07
N LEU A 43 -6.93 4.86 27.43
CA LEU A 43 -6.06 3.68 27.30
C LEU A 43 -6.58 2.39 27.97
N PRO A 44 -7.22 2.42 29.17
CA PRO A 44 -7.88 1.24 29.76
C PRO A 44 -9.07 0.70 28.96
N GLY A 45 -9.51 1.42 27.93
CA GLY A 45 -10.49 0.98 26.94
C GLY A 45 -9.94 -0.06 25.97
N ILE A 46 -8.62 -0.10 25.77
CA ILE A 46 -7.91 -1.15 25.04
C ILE A 46 -7.86 -2.39 25.94
N ASP A 47 -8.80 -3.30 25.74
CA ASP A 47 -9.08 -4.45 26.60
C ASP A 47 -9.30 -5.72 25.76
N LEU A 48 -8.41 -6.70 25.91
CA LEU A 48 -8.47 -7.98 25.21
C LEU A 48 -9.75 -8.79 25.46
N ASN A 49 -10.45 -8.52 26.57
CA ASN A 49 -11.69 -9.22 26.90
C ASN A 49 -12.93 -8.59 26.25
N ASP A 50 -12.81 -7.37 25.72
CA ASP A 50 -13.91 -6.60 25.17
C ASP A 50 -13.47 -5.92 23.85
N LEU A 51 -13.63 -6.65 22.75
CA LEU A 51 -13.25 -6.20 21.41
C LEU A 51 -14.09 -5.00 20.96
N GLU A 52 -15.35 -4.89 21.39
CA GLU A 52 -16.21 -3.76 21.04
C GLU A 52 -15.69 -2.48 21.70
N LYS A 53 -15.41 -2.55 23.01
CA LYS A 53 -14.80 -1.45 23.77
C LYS A 53 -13.43 -1.06 23.19
N THR A 54 -12.61 -2.04 22.84
CA THR A 54 -11.31 -1.82 22.22
C THR A 54 -11.45 -1.11 20.88
N SER A 55 -12.35 -1.56 20.02
CA SER A 55 -12.59 -0.95 18.71
C SER A 55 -12.96 0.52 18.82
N VAL A 56 -13.95 0.85 19.67
CA VAL A 56 -14.39 2.25 19.84
C VAL A 56 -13.32 3.11 20.51
N THR A 57 -12.50 2.51 21.38
CA THR A 57 -11.34 3.21 21.97
C THR A 57 -10.29 3.55 20.92
N LEU A 58 -9.93 2.59 20.06
CA LEU A 58 -8.96 2.81 18.99
C LEU A 58 -9.47 3.82 17.97
N GLU A 59 -10.76 3.80 17.63
CA GLU A 59 -11.38 4.79 16.74
C GLU A 59 -11.29 6.22 17.30
N PHE A 60 -11.56 6.39 18.61
CA PHE A 60 -11.39 7.69 19.28
C PHE A 60 -9.92 8.15 19.29
N LEU A 61 -9.00 7.26 19.65
CA LEU A 61 -7.57 7.57 19.71
C LEU A 61 -7.05 7.95 18.32
N ASP A 62 -7.38 7.17 17.29
CA ASP A 62 -7.04 7.46 15.88
C ASP A 62 -7.56 8.84 15.49
N THR A 63 -8.84 9.14 15.77
CA THR A 63 -9.44 10.43 15.43
C THR A 63 -8.72 11.61 16.10
N ILE A 64 -8.40 11.52 17.39
CA ILE A 64 -7.67 12.60 18.09
C ILE A 64 -6.23 12.72 17.56
N LEU A 65 -5.53 11.59 17.39
CA LEU A 65 -4.13 11.57 16.93
C LEU A 65 -3.99 12.08 15.48
N MET A 66 -5.01 11.89 14.64
CA MET A 66 -5.10 12.48 13.30
C MET A 66 -5.43 13.98 13.29
N LEU A 67 -5.66 14.58 14.47
CA LEU A 67 -5.95 16.01 14.62
C LEU A 67 -4.87 16.77 15.39
N ILE A 68 -3.96 16.08 16.07
CA ILE A 68 -2.92 16.72 16.89
C ILE A 68 -1.53 16.27 16.46
N THR A 69 -0.56 17.17 16.59
CA THR A 69 0.85 16.81 16.50
C THR A 69 1.37 16.45 17.88
N CYS A 70 1.78 15.20 18.07
CA CYS A 70 2.33 14.69 19.33
C CYS A 70 3.80 15.12 19.50
N ILE A 71 4.02 16.40 19.81
CA ILE A 71 5.34 17.01 20.02
C ILE A 71 5.39 17.58 21.42
N ASP A 72 6.48 17.31 22.16
CA ASP A 72 6.73 18.01 23.42
C ASP A 72 7.18 19.45 23.17
N CYS A 73 6.26 20.39 23.35
CA CYS A 73 6.51 21.83 23.30
C CYS A 73 6.47 22.51 24.68
N SER A 74 6.69 21.75 25.77
CA SER A 74 6.70 22.28 27.14
C SER A 74 7.74 23.39 27.35
N SER A 75 8.87 23.31 26.65
CA SER A 75 9.92 24.33 26.68
C SER A 75 9.50 25.67 26.06
N ALA A 76 8.43 25.71 25.24
CA ALA A 76 7.95 26.94 24.60
C ALA A 76 7.56 28.02 25.61
N VAL A 77 7.15 27.64 26.82
CA VAL A 77 6.79 28.55 27.93
C VAL A 77 7.97 29.44 28.35
N ASN A 78 9.20 28.97 28.16
CA ASN A 78 10.41 29.72 28.50
C ASN A 78 10.94 30.55 27.32
N ILE A 79 10.47 30.28 26.10
CA ILE A 79 10.97 30.86 24.85
C ILE A 79 10.04 31.99 24.38
N ARG A 80 8.73 31.77 24.48
CA ARG A 80 7.70 32.64 23.93
C ARG A 80 7.10 33.56 25.00
N ASN A 81 6.82 34.80 24.60
CA ASN A 81 6.18 35.81 25.46
C ASN A 81 4.70 36.07 25.09
N ASP A 82 4.18 35.43 24.04
CA ASP A 82 2.84 35.65 23.48
C ASP A 82 1.82 34.57 23.89
N LEU A 83 2.15 33.73 24.87
CA LEU A 83 1.30 32.62 25.31
C LEU A 83 0.20 33.08 26.26
N THR A 84 -1.02 32.63 26.00
CA THR A 84 -2.15 32.68 26.94
C THR A 84 -1.95 31.69 28.10
N GLU A 85 -2.65 31.88 29.21
CA GLU A 85 -2.58 30.94 30.35
C GLU A 85 -3.01 29.52 29.97
N ILE A 86 -4.01 29.39 29.08
CA ILE A 86 -4.45 28.10 28.54
C ILE A 86 -3.34 27.46 27.70
N GLU A 87 -2.71 28.21 26.80
CA GLU A 87 -1.61 27.68 25.98
C GLU A 87 -0.42 27.26 26.83
N LYS A 88 -0.09 28.00 27.91
CA LYS A 88 0.95 27.60 28.85
C LYS A 88 0.61 26.26 29.50
N GLU A 89 -0.62 26.08 29.96
CA GLU A 89 -1.07 24.81 30.56
C GLU A 89 -0.98 23.65 29.57
N VAL A 90 -1.47 23.86 28.34
CA VAL A 90 -1.41 22.84 27.27
C VAL A 90 0.05 22.51 26.92
N CYS A 91 0.91 23.51 26.72
CA CYS A 91 2.35 23.29 26.47
C CYS A 91 3.00 22.50 27.60
N LEU A 92 2.76 22.86 28.87
CA LEU A 92 3.33 22.09 29.99
C LEU A 92 2.82 20.65 30.01
N SER A 93 1.57 20.40 29.60
CA SER A 93 1.03 19.04 29.53
C SER A 93 1.70 18.18 28.44
N THR A 94 2.27 18.77 27.38
CA THR A 94 2.84 17.98 26.27
C THR A 94 4.06 17.16 26.66
N SER A 95 4.73 17.46 27.79
CA SER A 95 5.83 16.63 28.29
C SER A 95 5.39 15.20 28.63
N ASN A 96 4.09 14.97 28.81
CA ASN A 96 3.52 13.65 29.10
C ASN A 96 3.09 12.87 27.83
N PHE A 97 3.38 13.37 26.61
CA PHE A 97 3.15 12.59 25.40
C PHE A 97 3.99 11.31 25.37
N ASP A 98 5.23 11.36 25.87
CA ASP A 98 6.10 10.18 25.94
C ASP A 98 5.49 9.09 26.83
N ASP A 99 4.96 9.46 28.00
CA ASP A 99 4.27 8.54 28.90
C ASP A 99 3.06 7.90 28.22
N PHE A 100 2.28 8.70 27.48
CA PHE A 100 1.11 8.21 26.73
C PHE A 100 1.53 7.21 25.66
N ILE A 101 2.54 7.54 24.84
CA ILE A 101 3.02 6.69 23.75
C ILE A 101 3.54 5.36 24.30
N VAL A 102 4.32 5.39 25.39
CA VAL A 102 4.86 4.18 26.02
C VAL A 102 3.74 3.28 26.53
N GLU A 103 2.74 3.81 27.22
CA GLU A 103 1.62 3.01 27.75
C GLU A 103 0.70 2.52 26.63
N PHE A 104 0.47 3.33 25.59
CA PHE A 104 -0.27 2.92 24.39
C PHE A 104 0.42 1.75 23.69
N LEU A 105 1.71 1.87 23.35
CA LEU A 105 2.47 0.82 22.67
C LEU A 105 2.54 -0.45 23.49
N LYS A 106 2.72 -0.34 24.82
CA LYS A 106 2.71 -1.49 25.72
C LYS A 106 1.40 -2.29 25.62
N ARG A 107 0.25 -1.61 25.53
CA ARG A 107 -1.07 -2.25 25.37
C ARG A 107 -1.23 -2.87 23.99
N ILE A 108 -0.77 -2.19 22.94
CA ILE A 108 -0.79 -2.73 21.57
C ILE A 108 0.09 -3.98 21.47
N PHE A 109 1.28 -3.98 22.05
CA PHE A 109 2.15 -5.17 22.07
C PHE A 109 1.54 -6.33 22.85
N GLN A 110 0.93 -6.07 24.01
CA GLN A 110 0.17 -7.09 24.74
C GLN A 110 -0.97 -7.66 23.90
N MET A 111 -1.66 -6.83 23.11
CA MET A 111 -2.69 -7.30 22.20
C MET A 111 -2.12 -8.17 21.08
N ILE A 112 -1.02 -7.73 20.47
CA ILE A 112 -0.34 -8.50 19.42
C ILE A 112 0.10 -9.85 19.98
N ASP A 113 0.74 -9.91 21.14
CA ASP A 113 1.20 -11.17 21.74
C ASP A 113 0.08 -12.20 21.97
N VAL A 114 -1.14 -11.72 22.29
CA VAL A 114 -2.31 -12.58 22.54
C VAL A 114 -3.07 -12.93 21.26
N LEU A 115 -3.13 -12.01 20.29
CA LEU A 115 -3.91 -12.17 19.06
C LEU A 115 -3.09 -12.71 17.88
N SER A 116 -1.75 -12.61 17.91
CA SER A 116 -0.89 -13.06 16.82
C SER A 116 -0.85 -14.59 16.80
N THR A 117 -1.59 -15.19 15.89
CA THR A 117 -1.54 -16.63 15.62
C THR A 117 -0.72 -16.97 14.37
N ASP A 118 -0.41 -15.98 13.52
CA ASP A 118 0.25 -16.23 12.24
C ASP A 118 1.35 -15.20 11.94
N MET A 119 2.56 -15.70 11.67
CA MET A 119 3.73 -14.91 11.28
C MET A 119 3.73 -14.55 9.79
N SER A 120 2.75 -15.07 9.03
CA SER A 120 2.59 -14.82 7.59
C SER A 120 2.54 -13.32 7.25
N ASP A 121 1.74 -12.54 7.98
CA ASP A 121 1.59 -11.09 7.74
C ASP A 121 2.87 -10.27 7.90
N ALA A 122 3.83 -10.74 8.72
CA ALA A 122 5.05 -9.99 8.99
C ALA A 122 5.93 -9.84 7.74
N VAL A 123 6.01 -10.88 6.91
CA VAL A 123 6.83 -10.88 5.69
C VAL A 123 6.29 -9.88 4.67
N THR A 124 4.97 -9.83 4.50
CA THR A 124 4.28 -8.88 3.62
C THR A 124 4.48 -7.43 4.08
N LYS A 125 4.45 -7.19 5.40
CA LYS A 125 4.63 -5.85 5.98
C LYS A 125 6.07 -5.35 5.91
N LEU A 126 7.06 -6.23 6.02
CA LEU A 126 8.48 -5.85 5.95
C LEU A 126 8.88 -5.24 4.60
N VAL A 127 8.22 -5.66 3.52
CA VAL A 127 8.44 -5.11 2.16
C VAL A 127 7.52 -3.93 1.84
N HIS A 128 6.65 -3.54 2.77
CA HIS A 128 5.78 -2.36 2.66
C HIS A 128 6.52 -1.12 3.17
N ALA A 129 7.59 -0.75 2.48
CA ALA A 129 8.42 0.41 2.79
C ALA A 129 8.68 1.25 1.53
N PRO A 130 9.05 2.53 1.67
CA PRO A 130 9.48 3.35 0.53
C PRO A 130 10.56 2.66 -0.30
N GLY A 131 10.48 2.81 -1.63
CA GLY A 131 11.35 2.12 -2.59
C GLY A 131 12.83 2.37 -2.33
N ASP A 132 13.18 3.61 -1.99
CA ASP A 132 14.53 4.08 -1.70
C ASP A 132 15.12 3.41 -0.46
N ALA A 133 14.31 3.20 0.58
CA ALA A 133 14.71 2.44 1.76
C ALA A 133 14.93 0.95 1.45
N LEU A 134 14.11 0.36 0.57
CA LEU A 134 14.24 -1.05 0.16
C LEU A 134 15.50 -1.31 -0.67
N MET A 135 15.98 -0.32 -1.43
CA MET A 135 17.19 -0.46 -2.24
C MET A 135 18.43 -0.85 -1.42
N ILE A 136 18.52 -0.40 -0.17
CA ILE A 136 19.61 -0.76 0.76
C ILE A 136 19.66 -2.27 0.99
N TYR A 137 18.50 -2.93 0.96
CA TYR A 137 18.34 -4.36 1.26
C TYR A 137 18.16 -5.23 0.01
N LYS A 138 18.36 -4.67 -1.20
CA LYS A 138 18.17 -5.37 -2.49
C LYS A 138 18.76 -6.79 -2.51
N SER A 139 20.01 -6.95 -2.09
CA SER A 139 20.70 -8.26 -2.11
C SER A 139 20.07 -9.28 -1.15
N MET A 140 19.71 -8.84 0.06
CA MET A 140 19.03 -9.65 1.06
C MET A 140 17.65 -10.07 0.56
N ILE A 141 16.88 -9.12 0.03
CA ILE A 141 15.55 -9.36 -0.53
C ILE A 141 15.61 -10.42 -1.64
N MET A 142 16.53 -10.27 -2.60
CA MET A 142 16.72 -11.25 -3.67
C MET A 142 17.08 -12.65 -3.13
N SER A 143 17.93 -12.72 -2.11
CA SER A 143 18.31 -14.00 -1.49
C SER A 143 17.12 -14.68 -0.82
N VAL A 144 16.31 -13.94 -0.08
CA VAL A 144 15.13 -14.47 0.62
C VAL A 144 14.11 -15.00 -0.39
N PHE A 145 13.75 -14.21 -1.41
CA PHE A 145 12.79 -14.64 -2.42
C PHE A 145 13.27 -15.87 -3.20
N ARG A 146 14.57 -16.01 -3.49
CA ARG A 146 15.13 -17.24 -4.10
C ARG A 146 14.87 -18.50 -3.28
N GLN A 147 14.87 -18.40 -1.96
CA GLN A 147 14.64 -19.55 -1.08
C GLN A 147 13.15 -19.85 -0.88
N CYS A 148 12.32 -18.80 -0.87
CA CYS A 148 10.92 -18.89 -0.50
C CYS A 148 9.99 -19.19 -1.68
N ILE A 149 10.31 -18.73 -2.91
CA ILE A 149 9.36 -18.76 -4.05
C ILE A 149 8.88 -20.15 -4.45
N HIS A 150 9.62 -21.21 -4.06
CA HIS A 150 9.31 -22.61 -4.35
C HIS A 150 8.46 -23.29 -3.27
N PHE A 151 7.99 -22.57 -2.25
CA PHE A 151 7.09 -23.15 -1.25
C PHE A 151 5.78 -23.61 -1.88
N ILE A 152 5.36 -24.83 -1.56
CA ILE A 152 4.16 -25.48 -2.13
C ILE A 152 2.95 -25.30 -1.20
N TYR A 153 3.18 -25.03 0.09
CA TYR A 153 2.08 -24.80 1.04
C TYR A 153 1.35 -23.50 0.74
N LYS A 154 0.02 -23.59 0.62
CA LYS A 154 -0.86 -22.51 0.16
C LYS A 154 -0.63 -21.17 0.87
N ASN A 155 -0.79 -21.13 2.18
CA ASN A 155 -0.65 -19.88 2.93
C ASN A 155 0.75 -19.28 2.77
N SER A 156 1.78 -20.13 2.65
CA SER A 156 3.16 -19.66 2.51
C SER A 156 3.41 -19.01 1.16
N TYR A 157 3.03 -19.65 0.04
CA TYR A 157 3.25 -19.03 -1.27
C TYR A 157 2.31 -17.84 -1.51
N GLU A 158 1.10 -17.83 -0.94
CA GLU A 158 0.20 -16.66 -1.01
C GLU A 158 0.82 -15.47 -0.28
N THR A 159 1.38 -15.69 0.91
CA THR A 159 2.11 -14.66 1.64
C THR A 159 3.29 -14.12 0.84
N ILE A 160 4.07 -15.02 0.22
CA ILE A 160 5.22 -14.64 -0.61
C ILE A 160 4.75 -13.87 -1.84
N ALA A 161 3.69 -14.31 -2.49
CA ALA A 161 3.04 -13.62 -3.60
C ALA A 161 2.67 -12.18 -3.22
N HIS A 162 1.96 -11.99 -2.11
CA HIS A 162 1.61 -10.66 -1.61
C HIS A 162 2.85 -9.81 -1.30
N ALA A 163 3.88 -10.40 -0.67
CA ALA A 163 5.13 -9.69 -0.43
C ALA A 163 5.82 -9.25 -1.74
N VAL A 164 5.83 -10.10 -2.77
CA VAL A 164 6.35 -9.74 -4.11
C VAL A 164 5.56 -8.59 -4.72
N GLU A 165 4.23 -8.66 -4.65
CA GLU A 165 3.34 -7.62 -5.16
C GLU A 165 3.64 -6.27 -4.50
N HIS A 166 3.75 -6.22 -3.17
CA HIS A 166 4.04 -5.01 -2.42
C HIS A 166 5.44 -4.45 -2.69
N LEU A 167 6.45 -5.33 -2.78
CA LEU A 167 7.81 -4.94 -3.16
C LEU A 167 7.81 -4.23 -4.52
N LEU A 168 7.20 -4.86 -5.53
CA LEU A 168 7.18 -4.29 -6.88
C LEU A 168 6.31 -3.03 -6.95
N LYS A 169 5.21 -2.94 -6.22
CA LYS A 169 4.45 -1.69 -6.11
C LYS A 169 5.31 -0.57 -5.54
N SER A 170 6.04 -0.83 -4.46
CA SER A 170 6.89 0.16 -3.77
C SER A 170 8.03 0.67 -4.66
N LEU A 171 8.54 -0.16 -5.58
CA LEU A 171 9.60 0.20 -6.52
C LEU A 171 9.10 0.86 -7.82
N THR A 172 7.82 0.72 -8.17
CA THR A 172 7.34 1.03 -9.54
C THR A 172 6.15 1.96 -9.60
N HIS A 173 5.51 2.26 -8.47
CA HIS A 173 4.34 3.13 -8.42
C HIS A 173 4.70 4.51 -7.88
N VAL A 174 3.93 5.52 -8.29
CA VAL A 174 3.93 6.83 -7.64
C VAL A 174 2.95 6.80 -6.47
N TYR A 175 3.41 7.12 -5.27
CA TYR A 175 2.59 7.15 -4.06
C TYR A 175 3.02 8.31 -3.14
N PRO A 176 2.10 8.85 -2.32
CA PRO A 176 2.45 9.88 -1.35
C PRO A 176 3.38 9.31 -0.28
N ILE A 177 4.37 10.10 0.14
CA ILE A 177 5.26 9.80 1.28
C ILE A 177 5.02 10.73 2.46
N ASP A 178 4.39 11.88 2.21
CA ASP A 178 4.09 12.86 3.24
C ASP A 178 2.69 12.64 3.81
N TYR A 179 2.65 12.27 5.10
CA TYR A 179 1.44 12.12 5.90
C TYR A 179 1.42 13.11 7.07
N ARG A 180 2.23 14.17 7.02
CA ARG A 180 2.29 15.18 8.10
C ARG A 180 0.96 15.90 8.23
N LEU A 181 0.57 16.16 9.48
CA LEU A 181 -0.64 16.93 9.81
C LEU A 181 -0.45 18.44 9.60
N THR A 182 0.80 18.91 9.48
CA THR A 182 1.15 20.33 9.36
C THR A 182 2.21 20.54 8.28
N VAL A 183 2.11 21.65 7.55
CA VAL A 183 3.15 22.09 6.59
C VAL A 183 4.37 22.70 7.27
N GLU A 184 4.21 23.14 8.51
CA GLU A 184 5.24 23.78 9.32
C GLU A 184 6.34 22.79 9.70
N ASN A 185 7.56 23.31 9.84
CA ASN A 185 8.71 22.51 10.22
C ASN A 185 8.66 22.22 11.74
N ILE A 186 8.53 20.94 12.07
CA ILE A 186 8.42 20.46 13.45
C ILE A 186 9.78 20.46 14.16
N ASP A 187 10.89 20.42 13.40
CA ASP A 187 12.25 20.37 13.94
C ASP A 187 12.81 21.75 14.32
N GLU A 188 12.08 22.83 13.99
CA GLU A 188 12.47 24.19 14.34
C GLU A 188 12.15 24.52 15.80
N LEU A 189 12.94 25.43 16.39
CA LEU A 189 12.70 25.94 17.73
C LEU A 189 11.32 26.61 17.78
N PHE A 190 10.62 26.50 18.92
CA PHE A 190 9.25 27.01 19.14
C PHE A 190 9.09 28.56 19.10
N VAL A 191 10.01 29.26 18.45
CA VAL A 191 10.07 30.71 18.31
C VAL A 191 9.02 31.19 17.30
N ASP A 192 9.03 30.63 16.10
CA ASP A 192 8.14 31.07 15.01
C ASP A 192 6.88 30.19 14.91
N PHE A 193 7.02 28.90 15.23
CA PHE A 193 5.94 27.92 15.20
C PHE A 193 5.60 27.38 16.60
N LEU A 194 4.31 27.23 16.89
CA LEU A 194 3.82 26.59 18.10
C LEU A 194 2.88 25.43 17.74
N PRO A 195 3.29 24.15 17.92
CA PRO A 195 2.54 22.99 17.46
C PRO A 195 1.08 22.94 17.90
N ILE A 196 0.79 23.31 19.16
CA ILE A 196 -0.56 23.25 19.73
C ILE A 196 -1.55 24.19 19.04
N ARG A 197 -1.10 25.24 18.35
CA ARG A 197 -1.96 26.15 17.56
C ARG A 197 -2.40 25.53 16.23
N ALA A 198 -1.65 24.55 15.73
CA ALA A 198 -1.96 23.84 14.49
C ALA A 198 -2.94 22.68 14.69
N TRP A 199 -3.24 22.29 15.94
CA TRP A 199 -4.17 21.22 16.24
C TRP A 199 -5.57 21.48 15.68
N GLY A 200 -6.12 20.49 15.00
CA GLY A 200 -7.47 20.51 14.43
C GLY A 200 -7.67 21.50 13.27
N GLN A 201 -6.62 22.20 12.82
CA GLN A 201 -6.72 23.17 11.73
C GLN A 201 -6.97 22.49 10.39
N TYR A 202 -7.63 23.20 9.49
CA TYR A 202 -7.77 22.78 8.09
C TYR A 202 -6.56 23.27 7.30
N VAL A 203 -6.00 22.39 6.48
CA VAL A 203 -4.99 22.79 5.50
C VAL A 203 -5.70 23.18 4.21
N ASP A 204 -5.36 24.36 3.69
CA ASP A 204 -5.83 24.80 2.38
C ASP A 204 -5.32 23.85 1.30
N PHE A 205 -6.23 23.28 0.50
CA PHE A 205 -5.90 22.35 -0.56
C PHE A 205 -4.85 22.91 -1.53
N ASN A 206 -4.89 24.22 -1.81
CA ASN A 206 -3.96 24.86 -2.74
C ASN A 206 -2.55 25.07 -2.14
N LYS A 207 -2.40 24.93 -0.82
CA LYS A 207 -1.13 25.06 -0.10
C LYS A 207 -0.53 23.70 0.27
N LEU A 208 -1.24 22.61 0.00
CA LEU A 208 -0.74 21.26 0.24
C LEU A 208 0.46 20.98 -0.67
N GLN A 209 1.63 20.80 -0.05
CA GLN A 209 2.84 20.35 -0.72
C GLN A 209 3.01 18.85 -0.48
N ILE A 210 2.14 18.05 -1.10
CA ILE A 210 2.21 16.60 -0.97
C ILE A 210 3.49 16.12 -1.66
N GLN A 211 4.37 15.49 -0.88
CA GLN A 211 5.53 14.83 -1.44
C GLN A 211 5.14 13.45 -1.93
N PHE A 212 5.57 13.12 -3.14
CA PHE A 212 5.35 11.83 -3.76
C PHE A 212 6.70 11.13 -3.92
N HIS A 213 6.71 9.84 -3.62
CA HIS A 213 7.74 8.96 -4.15
C HIS A 213 7.52 8.84 -5.67
N ILE A 214 8.60 9.08 -6.42
CA ILE A 214 8.64 8.88 -7.87
C ILE A 214 9.74 7.84 -8.12
N PRO A 215 9.41 6.69 -8.74
CA PRO A 215 10.41 5.67 -9.04
C PRO A 215 11.60 6.24 -9.81
N ASN A 216 12.81 5.86 -9.41
CA ASN A 216 14.07 6.20 -10.07
C ASN A 216 14.60 5.06 -10.94
N GLU A 217 15.69 5.31 -11.69
CA GLU A 217 16.19 4.31 -12.65
C GLU A 217 16.70 3.03 -11.97
N ASP A 218 17.30 3.14 -10.78
CA ASP A 218 17.85 2.01 -10.04
C ASP A 218 16.73 1.11 -9.49
N GLU A 219 15.62 1.70 -9.04
CA GLU A 219 14.42 0.99 -8.58
C GLU A 219 13.74 0.24 -9.72
N ILE A 220 13.61 0.89 -10.87
CA ILE A 220 13.09 0.28 -12.10
C ILE A 220 14.00 -0.85 -12.58
N ASP A 221 15.32 -0.69 -12.50
CA ASP A 221 16.27 -1.75 -12.84
C ASP A 221 16.19 -2.93 -11.87
N PHE A 222 15.99 -2.66 -10.58
CA PHE A 222 15.76 -3.71 -9.59
C PHE A 222 14.45 -4.47 -9.88
N ALA A 223 13.35 -3.77 -10.16
CA ALA A 223 12.10 -4.40 -10.54
C ALA A 223 12.26 -5.26 -11.82
N CYS A 224 12.98 -4.76 -12.83
CA CYS A 224 13.31 -5.52 -14.05
C CYS A 224 14.12 -6.78 -13.74
N GLU A 225 15.15 -6.68 -12.90
CA GLU A 225 15.98 -7.82 -12.45
C GLU A 225 15.12 -8.87 -11.74
N PHE A 226 14.20 -8.43 -10.88
CA PHE A 226 13.28 -9.29 -10.15
C PHE A 226 12.37 -10.08 -11.10
N VAL A 227 11.71 -9.38 -12.03
CA VAL A 227 10.85 -9.99 -13.07
C VAL A 227 11.64 -11.00 -13.90
N ASN A 228 12.85 -10.64 -14.36
CA ASN A 228 13.75 -11.53 -15.12
C ASN A 228 14.15 -12.79 -14.35
N THR A 229 14.34 -12.66 -13.03
CA THR A 229 14.80 -13.77 -12.19
C THR A 229 13.69 -14.73 -11.82
N PHE A 230 12.48 -14.22 -11.56
CA PHE A 230 11.42 -15.02 -10.92
C PHE A 230 10.22 -15.29 -11.84
N MET A 231 9.85 -14.36 -12.71
CA MET A 231 8.64 -14.48 -13.53
C MET A 231 8.89 -15.24 -14.84
N TYR A 232 9.91 -14.85 -15.60
CA TYR A 232 10.19 -15.44 -16.90
C TYR A 232 10.52 -16.95 -16.86
N PRO A 233 11.26 -17.46 -15.86
CA PRO A 233 11.47 -18.90 -15.72
C PRO A 233 10.18 -19.66 -15.44
N GLU A 234 9.32 -19.16 -14.55
CA GLU A 234 8.02 -19.77 -14.22
C GLU A 234 7.08 -19.74 -15.43
N LEU A 235 7.02 -18.62 -16.17
CA LEU A 235 6.26 -18.53 -17.43
C LEU A 235 6.72 -19.56 -18.46
N THR A 236 8.03 -19.71 -18.63
CA THR A 236 8.59 -20.67 -19.59
C THR A 236 8.26 -22.11 -19.16
N SER A 237 8.42 -22.42 -17.87
CA SER A 237 8.07 -23.72 -17.30
C SER A 237 6.60 -24.07 -17.50
N LEU A 238 5.69 -23.13 -17.23
CA LEU A 238 4.25 -23.32 -17.44
C LEU A 238 3.90 -23.51 -18.92
N SER A 239 4.54 -22.77 -19.83
CA SER A 239 4.29 -22.91 -21.26
C SER A 239 4.71 -24.27 -21.83
N GLU A 240 5.77 -24.88 -21.29
CA GLU A 240 6.33 -26.15 -21.80
C GLU A 240 5.80 -27.38 -21.04
N ASN A 241 5.54 -27.26 -19.74
CA ASN A 241 5.23 -28.38 -18.85
C ASN A 241 3.97 -28.17 -18.01
N GLY A 242 3.17 -27.15 -18.26
CA GLY A 242 2.03 -26.75 -17.40
C GLY A 242 0.99 -27.85 -17.15
N LEU A 243 0.80 -28.81 -18.06
CA LEU A 243 -0.09 -29.96 -17.86
C LEU A 243 0.57 -31.14 -17.13
N LYS A 244 1.90 -31.20 -17.07
CA LYS A 244 2.65 -32.31 -16.44
C LYS A 244 2.88 -32.10 -14.95
N ILE A 245 2.88 -30.85 -14.51
CA ILE A 245 3.04 -30.47 -13.10
C ILE A 245 1.73 -30.68 -12.33
N SER A 246 1.84 -30.80 -11.01
CA SER A 246 0.65 -30.95 -10.16
C SER A 246 -0.22 -29.69 -10.17
N ASN A 247 -1.51 -29.84 -9.85
CA ASN A 247 -2.44 -28.71 -9.76
C ASN A 247 -1.96 -27.67 -8.72
N ASP A 248 -1.39 -28.12 -7.60
CA ASP A 248 -0.86 -27.22 -6.55
C ASP A 248 0.37 -26.44 -7.02
N GLU A 249 1.31 -27.09 -7.71
CA GLU A 249 2.48 -26.42 -8.28
C GLU A 249 2.10 -25.42 -9.37
N ARG A 250 1.12 -25.79 -10.21
CA ARG A 250 0.58 -24.91 -11.25
C ARG A 250 -0.07 -23.68 -10.63
N LEU A 251 -0.94 -23.88 -9.64
CA LEU A 251 -1.61 -22.80 -8.94
C LEU A 251 -0.60 -21.87 -8.26
N ARG A 252 0.39 -22.40 -7.53
CA ARG A 252 1.51 -21.62 -6.95
C ARG A 252 2.17 -20.74 -8.02
N SER A 253 2.57 -21.34 -9.13
CA SER A 253 3.30 -20.65 -10.20
C SER A 253 2.45 -19.53 -10.81
N LEU A 254 1.16 -19.78 -11.05
CA LEU A 254 0.21 -18.78 -11.54
C LEU A 254 0.00 -17.65 -10.53
N THR A 255 -0.13 -17.94 -9.23
CA THR A 255 -0.29 -16.93 -8.17
C THR A 255 0.93 -16.01 -8.07
N ILE A 256 2.14 -16.57 -8.15
CA ILE A 256 3.38 -15.78 -8.18
C ILE A 256 3.44 -14.90 -9.42
N ILE A 257 3.14 -15.45 -10.60
CA ILE A 257 3.13 -14.70 -11.87
C ILE A 257 2.11 -13.56 -11.82
N GLN A 258 0.90 -13.83 -11.31
CA GLN A 258 -0.14 -12.82 -11.11
C GLN A 258 0.37 -11.69 -10.22
N SER A 259 0.95 -12.03 -9.07
CA SER A 259 1.39 -11.04 -8.08
C SER A 259 2.55 -10.19 -8.59
N ILE A 260 3.50 -10.79 -9.33
CA ILE A 260 4.55 -10.05 -10.03
C ILE A 260 3.95 -9.09 -11.04
N ALA A 261 3.01 -9.58 -11.86
CA ALA A 261 2.42 -8.79 -12.92
C ALA A 261 1.53 -7.65 -12.40
N ILE A 262 0.77 -7.85 -11.32
CA ILE A 262 0.07 -6.77 -10.58
C ILE A 262 1.09 -5.73 -10.12
N GLY A 263 2.16 -6.20 -9.48
CA GLY A 263 3.16 -5.35 -8.86
C GLY A 263 3.92 -4.46 -9.84
N CYS A 264 4.28 -4.96 -11.02
CA CYS A 264 5.05 -4.22 -12.02
C CYS A 264 4.21 -3.65 -13.18
N PHE A 265 2.87 -3.77 -13.14
CA PHE A 265 1.97 -3.37 -14.22
C PHE A 265 2.21 -1.94 -14.75
N ARG A 266 2.57 -0.99 -13.88
CA ARG A 266 2.85 0.41 -14.25
C ARG A 266 4.05 0.55 -15.18
N MET A 267 5.04 -0.32 -15.07
CA MET A 267 6.22 -0.36 -15.94
C MET A 267 5.92 -0.92 -17.33
N ILE A 268 4.85 -1.72 -17.47
CA ILE A 268 4.62 -2.45 -18.70
C ILE A 268 3.88 -1.53 -19.68
N PRO A 269 4.40 -1.28 -20.89
CA PRO A 269 3.70 -0.51 -21.92
C PRO A 269 2.43 -1.25 -22.39
N ARG A 270 1.42 -0.49 -22.85
CA ARG A 270 0.16 -1.09 -23.36
C ARG A 270 0.45 -1.96 -24.58
N ILE A 271 -0.42 -2.93 -24.81
CA ILE A 271 -0.38 -3.69 -26.06
C ILE A 271 -0.84 -2.70 -27.14
N GLU A 272 0.09 -2.26 -27.98
CA GLU A 272 -0.24 -1.52 -29.18
C GLU A 272 -0.76 -2.54 -30.20
N SER A 273 -2.08 -2.54 -30.43
CA SER A 273 -2.71 -3.31 -31.49
C SER A 273 -3.17 -2.39 -32.61
N GLU A 274 -3.28 -2.94 -33.82
CA GLU A 274 -4.02 -2.27 -34.88
C GLU A 274 -5.46 -2.00 -34.42
N GLN A 275 -6.04 -0.88 -34.88
CA GLN A 275 -7.43 -0.57 -34.56
C GLN A 275 -8.33 -1.67 -35.10
N ILE A 276 -9.26 -2.14 -34.27
CA ILE A 276 -10.26 -3.12 -34.68
C ILE A 276 -11.05 -2.53 -35.85
N GLN A 277 -10.95 -3.17 -37.01
CA GLN A 277 -11.67 -2.77 -38.21
C GLN A 277 -13.16 -3.13 -38.08
N ASN A 278 -14.04 -2.39 -38.76
CA ASN A 278 -15.50 -2.61 -38.79
C ASN A 278 -16.26 -2.29 -37.48
N LEU A 279 -15.73 -1.40 -36.63
CA LEU A 279 -16.51 -0.82 -35.53
C LEU A 279 -17.55 0.18 -36.05
N ILE A 280 -18.62 0.39 -35.27
CA ILE A 280 -19.67 1.37 -35.58
C ILE A 280 -19.02 2.77 -35.61
N PRO A 281 -19.26 3.59 -36.65
CA PRO A 281 -18.72 4.94 -36.73
C PRO A 281 -19.14 5.78 -35.53
N SER A 282 -18.18 6.27 -34.75
CA SER A 282 -18.45 7.22 -33.69
C SER A 282 -18.63 8.62 -34.26
N VAL A 283 -19.70 9.32 -33.86
CA VAL A 283 -19.95 10.73 -34.20
C VAL A 283 -19.08 11.67 -33.34
N VAL A 284 -18.47 11.14 -32.28
CA VAL A 284 -17.54 11.83 -31.39
C VAL A 284 -16.12 11.29 -31.62
N PRO A 285 -15.09 12.14 -31.81
CA PRO A 285 -13.72 11.66 -31.94
C PRO A 285 -13.31 10.88 -30.68
N TYR A 286 -12.87 9.64 -30.89
CA TYR A 286 -12.27 8.83 -29.84
C TYR A 286 -10.84 9.33 -29.63
N GLU A 287 -10.63 10.10 -28.58
CA GLU A 287 -9.30 10.45 -28.08
C GLU A 287 -9.08 9.70 -26.77
N SER A 288 -8.06 8.83 -26.72
CA SER A 288 -7.57 8.24 -25.46
C SER A 288 -6.92 9.35 -24.64
N LYS A 289 -7.75 10.14 -23.95
CA LYS A 289 -7.41 11.53 -23.64
C LYS A 289 -6.46 11.73 -22.46
N TYR A 290 -6.19 10.70 -21.65
CA TYR A 290 -5.31 10.85 -20.50
C TYR A 290 -4.50 9.58 -20.26
N GLN A 291 -3.21 9.63 -20.57
CA GLN A 291 -2.22 8.65 -20.14
C GLN A 291 -1.15 9.36 -19.33
N ILE A 292 -1.05 9.04 -18.04
CA ILE A 292 0.09 9.42 -17.21
C ILE A 292 1.05 8.23 -17.25
N GLN A 293 1.86 8.14 -18.30
CA GLN A 293 3.06 7.29 -18.28
C GLN A 293 4.25 8.20 -18.02
N LEU A 294 4.94 7.95 -16.90
CA LEU A 294 6.23 8.60 -16.68
C LEU A 294 7.24 8.07 -17.71
N PRO A 295 8.11 8.93 -18.26
CA PRO A 295 9.15 8.52 -19.21
C PRO A 295 10.01 7.36 -18.71
N ILE A 296 10.17 7.22 -17.38
CA ILE A 296 10.97 6.15 -16.78
C ILE A 296 10.46 4.74 -17.06
N TYR A 297 9.17 4.59 -17.40
CA TYR A 297 8.54 3.31 -17.71
C TYR A 297 8.78 2.84 -19.15
N SER A 298 9.44 3.63 -20.01
CA SER A 298 9.74 3.21 -21.39
C SER A 298 10.95 2.28 -21.51
N LYS A 299 11.57 1.86 -20.39
CA LYS A 299 12.75 0.98 -20.39
C LYS A 299 12.33 -0.44 -20.78
N GLU A 300 12.95 -0.98 -21.83
CA GLU A 300 12.58 -2.29 -22.39
C GLU A 300 12.87 -3.45 -21.41
N LEU A 301 11.82 -4.15 -20.98
CA LEU A 301 11.90 -5.41 -20.24
C LEU A 301 12.36 -6.55 -21.20
N SER A 302 13.67 -6.77 -21.25
CA SER A 302 14.38 -7.87 -21.94
C SER A 302 14.55 -7.76 -23.48
N LYS A 303 15.78 -8.03 -23.96
CA LYS A 303 16.21 -7.99 -25.37
C LYS A 303 16.13 -9.34 -26.10
N LYS A 304 15.23 -10.25 -25.73
CA LYS A 304 15.12 -11.55 -26.43
C LYS A 304 14.01 -11.48 -27.47
N LYS A 305 14.38 -11.46 -28.75
CA LYS A 305 13.43 -11.59 -29.88
C LYS A 305 12.97 -13.04 -29.98
N ARG A 306 11.70 -13.35 -29.67
CA ARG A 306 11.04 -14.58 -30.10
C ARG A 306 10.06 -14.28 -31.24
N SER A 307 10.09 -15.11 -32.28
CA SER A 307 9.10 -15.09 -33.36
C SER A 307 7.92 -15.96 -32.94
N TYR A 308 6.74 -15.37 -32.79
CA TYR A 308 5.50 -16.11 -32.53
C TYR A 308 4.84 -16.49 -33.85
N SER A 309 4.88 -17.76 -34.23
CA SER A 309 4.23 -18.27 -35.44
C SER A 309 2.71 -18.45 -35.31
N LEU A 310 2.13 -18.34 -34.11
CA LEU A 310 0.71 -18.61 -33.86
C LEU A 310 -0.19 -17.37 -34.01
N LEU A 311 0.38 -16.17 -34.16
CA LEU A 311 -0.37 -14.93 -34.42
C LEU A 311 -0.55 -14.63 -35.91
N SER A 312 0.18 -15.32 -36.80
CA SER A 312 0.11 -15.10 -38.25
C SER A 312 -1.24 -15.49 -38.87
N ASP A 313 -2.02 -16.34 -38.20
CA ASP A 313 -3.31 -16.80 -38.71
C ASP A 313 -4.46 -15.84 -38.37
N TYR A 314 -4.26 -14.93 -37.40
CA TYR A 314 -5.30 -14.01 -36.93
C TYR A 314 -4.96 -12.53 -37.11
N LEU A 315 -3.67 -12.17 -37.23
CA LEU A 315 -3.20 -10.79 -37.40
C LEU A 315 -2.06 -10.76 -38.43
N SER A 316 -2.28 -10.05 -39.54
CA SER A 316 -1.32 -9.91 -40.64
C SER A 316 -0.21 -8.90 -40.31
N VAL A 317 0.60 -9.15 -39.28
CA VAL A 317 1.73 -8.29 -38.94
C VAL A 317 2.98 -9.13 -38.65
N SER A 318 4.02 -8.93 -39.44
CA SER A 318 5.22 -9.78 -39.51
C SER A 318 6.29 -9.51 -38.44
N GLU A 319 6.15 -8.48 -37.59
CA GLU A 319 7.16 -8.16 -36.57
C GLU A 319 6.52 -7.50 -35.33
N PHE A 320 6.39 -8.22 -34.21
CA PHE A 320 6.00 -7.65 -32.92
C PHE A 320 7.21 -7.51 -31.99
N LYS A 321 7.36 -6.36 -31.33
CA LYS A 321 8.28 -6.17 -30.19
C LYS A 321 7.68 -6.84 -28.95
N GLU A 322 8.38 -7.79 -28.34
CA GLU A 322 7.88 -8.61 -27.22
C GLU A 322 7.77 -7.78 -25.93
N SER A 323 6.56 -7.38 -25.55
CA SER A 323 6.29 -6.76 -24.24
C SER A 323 5.90 -7.83 -23.22
N LEU A 324 6.15 -7.58 -21.93
CA LEU A 324 5.75 -8.51 -20.86
C LEU A 324 4.24 -8.80 -20.88
N ARG A 325 3.40 -7.79 -21.21
CA ARG A 325 1.94 -7.96 -21.38
C ARG A 325 1.59 -8.91 -22.51
N MET A 326 2.26 -8.82 -23.66
CA MET A 326 2.05 -9.74 -24.78
C MET A 326 2.43 -11.16 -24.39
N ARG A 327 3.55 -11.33 -23.69
CA ARG A 327 4.00 -12.65 -23.27
C ARG A 327 3.07 -13.29 -22.26
N LEU A 328 2.61 -12.52 -21.27
CA LEU A 328 1.57 -12.96 -20.33
C LEU A 328 0.32 -13.44 -21.10
N LEU A 329 -0.18 -12.63 -22.03
CA LEU A 329 -1.37 -12.96 -22.81
C LEU A 329 -1.19 -14.24 -23.63
N ILE A 330 -0.06 -14.38 -24.34
CA ILE A 330 0.18 -15.52 -25.23
C ILE A 330 0.47 -16.80 -24.44
N ASP A 331 1.40 -16.76 -23.48
CA ASP A 331 1.88 -17.94 -22.78
C ASP A 331 0.80 -18.47 -21.82
N ILE A 332 0.11 -17.58 -21.09
CA ILE A 332 -0.99 -17.95 -20.19
C ILE A 332 -2.27 -18.27 -20.98
N GLY A 333 -2.53 -17.59 -22.09
CA GLY A 333 -3.67 -17.90 -22.97
C GLY A 333 -3.60 -19.34 -23.50
N LYS A 334 -2.44 -19.75 -24.00
CA LYS A 334 -2.21 -21.15 -24.43
C LYS A 334 -2.39 -22.15 -23.29
N LEU A 335 -1.89 -21.82 -22.10
CA LEU A 335 -2.08 -22.69 -20.93
C LEU A 335 -3.56 -22.82 -20.59
N LEU A 336 -4.32 -21.73 -20.65
CA LEU A 336 -5.76 -21.72 -20.36
C LEU A 336 -6.53 -22.61 -21.35
N ASP A 337 -6.26 -22.50 -22.65
CA ASP A 337 -6.87 -23.36 -23.67
C ASP A 337 -6.58 -24.84 -23.38
N LEU A 338 -5.32 -25.17 -23.05
CA LEU A 338 -4.90 -26.52 -22.70
C LEU A 338 -5.57 -27.05 -21.43
N LEU A 339 -5.79 -26.21 -20.41
CA LEU A 339 -6.48 -26.58 -19.17
C LEU A 339 -7.96 -26.84 -19.42
N ILE A 340 -8.62 -26.01 -20.23
CA ILE A 340 -10.03 -26.19 -20.59
C ILE A 340 -10.24 -27.53 -21.31
N GLU A 341 -9.33 -27.89 -22.22
CA GLU A 341 -9.43 -29.13 -22.98
C GLU A 341 -9.09 -30.39 -22.17
N ASN A 342 -8.04 -30.33 -21.33
CA ASN A 342 -7.46 -31.54 -20.73
C ASN A 342 -7.72 -31.71 -19.23
N ASN A 343 -7.89 -30.62 -18.46
CA ASN A 343 -7.98 -30.61 -16.99
C ASN A 343 -9.10 -29.66 -16.52
N SER A 344 -10.34 -29.89 -16.96
CA SER A 344 -11.48 -29.01 -16.68
C SER A 344 -11.92 -28.96 -15.20
N ASP A 345 -11.38 -29.84 -14.36
CA ASP A 345 -11.60 -29.88 -12.92
C ASP A 345 -10.70 -28.91 -12.13
N ASP A 346 -9.58 -28.42 -12.71
CA ASP A 346 -8.69 -27.46 -12.07
C ASP A 346 -9.19 -26.01 -12.21
N VAL A 347 -10.34 -25.74 -11.57
CA VAL A 347 -11.00 -24.43 -11.58
C VAL A 347 -10.12 -23.33 -10.96
N ALA A 348 -9.30 -23.67 -9.96
CA ALA A 348 -8.45 -22.71 -9.27
C ALA A 348 -7.35 -22.16 -10.19
N SER A 349 -6.64 -23.03 -10.92
CA SER A 349 -5.64 -22.61 -11.89
C SER A 349 -6.26 -21.85 -13.06
N MET A 350 -7.41 -22.31 -13.59
CA MET A 350 -8.11 -21.60 -14.67
C MET A 350 -8.53 -20.19 -14.25
N THR A 351 -9.11 -20.05 -13.05
CA THR A 351 -9.51 -18.74 -12.50
C THR A 351 -8.31 -17.83 -12.32
N THR A 352 -7.19 -18.35 -11.82
CA THR A 352 -5.97 -17.55 -11.61
C THR A 352 -5.34 -17.15 -12.94
N ALA A 353 -5.27 -18.06 -13.92
CA ALA A 353 -4.80 -17.77 -15.27
C ALA A 353 -5.64 -16.68 -15.96
N LEU A 354 -6.97 -16.74 -15.82
CA LEU A 354 -7.86 -15.67 -16.29
C LEU A 354 -7.53 -14.33 -15.63
N LYS A 355 -7.33 -14.31 -14.30
CA LYS A 355 -6.93 -13.09 -13.58
C LYS A 355 -5.61 -12.51 -14.07
N VAL A 356 -4.60 -13.34 -14.38
CA VAL A 356 -3.34 -12.86 -14.97
C VAL A 356 -3.57 -12.13 -16.30
N ILE A 357 -4.55 -12.57 -17.09
CA ILE A 357 -4.90 -11.93 -18.36
C ILE A 357 -5.70 -10.64 -18.10
N THR A 358 -6.68 -10.66 -17.19
CA THR A 358 -7.61 -9.54 -16.99
C THR A 358 -7.04 -8.42 -16.14
N ASP A 359 -6.36 -8.73 -15.03
CA ASP A 359 -5.96 -7.74 -14.01
C ASP A 359 -4.85 -6.80 -14.51
N HIS A 360 -4.24 -7.12 -15.66
CA HIS A 360 -3.18 -6.33 -16.32
C HIS A 360 -3.56 -5.85 -17.71
N THR A 361 -4.82 -6.03 -18.10
CA THR A 361 -5.38 -5.35 -19.25
C THR A 361 -6.10 -4.14 -18.73
N ASP A 362 -5.47 -2.97 -18.90
CA ASP A 362 -6.14 -1.68 -18.77
C ASP A 362 -7.19 -1.62 -19.90
N VAL A 363 -8.31 -2.33 -19.76
CA VAL A 363 -9.47 -2.17 -20.63
C VAL A 363 -10.17 -0.91 -20.14
N SER A 364 -9.49 0.23 -20.34
CA SER A 364 -10.17 1.52 -20.38
C SER A 364 -11.05 1.47 -21.63
N PHE A 365 -12.32 1.10 -21.44
CA PHE A 365 -13.37 1.33 -22.44
C PHE A 365 -13.57 2.83 -22.66
#